data_AF-K9G2P4-F1
#
_entry.id   AF-K9G2P4-F1
#
_cell.length_a   1.000
_cell.length_b   1.000
_cell.length_c   1.000
_cell.angle_alpha   90.00
_cell.angle_beta   90.00
_cell.angle_gamma   90.00
#
_symmetry.space_group_name_H-M   'P 1'
#
loop_
_entity.id
_entity.type
_entity.pdbx_description
1 polymer ?
#
loop_
_entity_poly.entity_id
_entity_poly.type
_entity_poly.pdbx_seq_one_letter_code
_entity_poly.pdbx_strand_id
1 'polypeptide(L)'
;MSARTRRQKASLAAEESEDSPSNGSVSTPSKRASSKKRARSAAREESKENKENIFLFTPNLIGYSRVFLTFASLYYMPLHPRTCSFLYTVSCLLDALDGYAARYFNQSTTFGAVLDMVTDRCTTACLLVFLSSAWPRWAILFQGLISLDMASHYMHMYATLSMGGSSQSHKKVDPSRSWIMYQYYTSKVVLFICCTANEAFFIGLYLLSFSSPTLSPSLLQPVSDSQPGNPAHPEPASLFASPWSAGALEMARANKLESTWPWIITGISFPIMAFKQFVNILQLVKASKWLAEGDLATRRANRKK
;
A
#
# COMPACT_ATOMS: atom_id res chain seq x y z
N MET A 1 -10.40 11.81 -38.95
CA MET A 1 -9.00 11.42 -39.21
C MET A 1 -8.28 11.26 -37.87
N SER A 2 -7.75 10.07 -37.60
CA SER A 2 -7.26 9.64 -36.27
C SER A 2 -5.94 10.33 -35.90
N ALA A 3 -5.89 10.96 -34.72
CA ALA A 3 -4.70 11.61 -34.18
C ALA A 3 -3.72 10.55 -33.63
N ARG A 4 -2.63 10.30 -34.36
CA ARG A 4 -1.59 9.35 -33.98
C ARG A 4 -0.78 9.86 -32.77
N THR A 5 -0.52 8.98 -31.82
CA THR A 5 0.19 9.27 -30.55
C THR A 5 1.69 9.47 -30.75
N ARG A 6 2.30 10.23 -29.82
CA ARG A 6 3.71 10.67 -29.83
C ARG A 6 4.75 9.53 -30.00
N ARG A 7 4.39 8.30 -29.61
CA ARG A 7 5.23 7.09 -29.83
C ARG A 7 5.35 6.70 -31.30
N GLN A 8 4.30 6.85 -32.10
CA GLN A 8 4.35 6.52 -33.54
C GLN A 8 5.15 7.54 -34.37
N LYS A 9 5.26 8.80 -33.90
CA LYS A 9 6.16 9.78 -34.53
C LYS A 9 7.64 9.49 -34.23
N ALA A 10 7.93 8.90 -33.06
CA ALA A 10 9.30 8.56 -32.68
C ALA A 10 9.84 7.32 -33.40
N SER A 11 8.98 6.34 -33.74
CA SER A 11 9.40 5.16 -34.52
C SER A 11 9.65 5.50 -35.99
N LEU A 12 8.83 6.37 -36.59
CA LEU A 12 9.01 6.81 -37.98
C LEU A 12 10.26 7.68 -38.17
N ALA A 13 10.61 8.51 -37.16
CA ALA A 13 11.85 9.29 -37.19
C ALA A 13 13.12 8.44 -37.00
N ALA A 14 12.99 7.21 -36.46
CA ALA A 14 14.09 6.26 -36.37
C ALA A 14 14.27 5.48 -37.69
N GLU A 15 13.17 5.15 -38.38
CA GLU A 15 13.20 4.47 -39.68
C GLU A 15 13.69 5.36 -40.84
N GLU A 16 13.51 6.69 -40.79
CA GLU A 16 14.03 7.62 -41.81
C GLU A 16 15.56 7.83 -41.78
N SER A 17 16.27 7.24 -40.80
CA SER A 17 17.73 7.42 -40.66
C SER A 17 18.59 6.32 -41.29
N GLU A 18 17.97 5.30 -41.89
CA GLU A 18 18.68 4.19 -42.57
C GLU A 18 18.16 4.00 -44.00
N ASP A 19 18.51 4.89 -44.94
CA ASP A 19 18.86 4.48 -46.31
C ASP A 19 19.34 5.64 -47.19
N SER A 20 20.58 5.57 -47.66
CA SER A 20 20.98 5.91 -49.04
C SER A 20 22.50 5.75 -49.23
N PRO A 21 22.97 5.03 -50.28
CA PRO A 21 24.38 4.80 -50.53
C PRO A 21 25.02 5.84 -51.47
N SER A 22 26.31 6.06 -51.20
CA SER A 22 27.42 6.45 -52.10
C SER A 22 27.25 7.62 -53.09
N ASN A 23 28.12 8.62 -52.93
CA ASN A 23 28.83 9.19 -54.09
C ASN A 23 30.27 9.54 -53.71
N GLY A 24 31.19 9.32 -54.65
CA GLY A 24 32.63 9.21 -54.39
C GLY A 24 33.43 10.53 -54.32
N SER A 25 34.72 10.31 -54.05
CA SER A 25 35.91 11.14 -54.29
C SER A 25 36.65 11.78 -53.08
N VAL A 26 37.78 11.12 -52.74
CA VAL A 26 39.18 11.57 -52.51
C VAL A 26 39.54 12.75 -51.57
N SER A 27 40.61 12.49 -50.77
CA SER A 27 41.52 13.36 -49.97
C SER A 27 41.02 13.78 -48.57
N THR A 28 41.72 13.67 -47.44
CA THR A 28 43.15 13.70 -47.07
C THR A 28 43.32 13.09 -45.65
N PRO A 29 44.45 12.45 -45.26
CA PRO A 29 44.58 11.83 -43.93
C PRO A 29 45.16 12.78 -42.87
N SER A 30 44.99 12.41 -41.60
CA SER A 30 45.78 12.86 -40.44
C SER A 30 45.26 14.06 -39.60
N LYS A 31 44.11 13.91 -38.95
CA LYS A 31 43.82 14.49 -37.60
C LYS A 31 42.87 13.62 -36.73
N ARG A 32 42.29 12.56 -37.27
CA ARG A 32 41.20 11.78 -36.63
C ARG A 32 41.67 10.74 -35.60
N ALA A 33 42.94 10.33 -35.63
CA ALA A 33 43.46 9.25 -34.78
C ALA A 33 43.72 9.68 -33.32
N SER A 34 44.20 10.91 -33.09
CA SER A 34 44.46 11.43 -31.73
C SER A 34 43.17 11.81 -30.99
N SER A 35 42.19 12.35 -31.71
CA SER A 35 40.84 12.65 -31.21
C SER A 35 40.10 11.39 -30.76
N LYS A 36 40.15 10.30 -31.55
CA LYS A 36 39.51 9.03 -31.17
C LYS A 36 40.12 8.38 -29.93
N LYS A 37 41.44 8.52 -29.69
CA LYS A 37 42.11 7.93 -28.53
C LYS A 37 41.80 8.69 -27.24
N ARG A 38 41.68 10.02 -27.33
CA ARG A 38 41.30 10.91 -26.22
C ARG A 38 39.79 10.85 -25.91
N ALA A 39 38.95 10.70 -26.94
CA ALA A 39 37.52 10.41 -26.79
C ALA A 39 37.27 9.01 -26.22
N ARG A 40 38.09 7.99 -26.57
CA ARG A 40 38.02 6.67 -25.94
C ARG A 40 38.55 6.63 -24.51
N SER A 41 39.51 7.47 -24.13
CA SER A 41 39.94 7.56 -22.72
C SER A 41 38.94 8.35 -21.89
N ALA A 42 38.37 9.44 -22.42
CA ALA A 42 37.29 10.19 -21.77
C ALA A 42 35.99 9.36 -21.63
N ALA A 43 35.58 8.64 -22.67
CA ALA A 43 34.44 7.72 -22.60
C ALA A 43 34.69 6.46 -21.74
N ARG A 44 35.96 6.15 -21.44
CA ARG A 44 36.33 5.05 -20.53
C ARG A 44 36.42 5.54 -19.08
N GLU A 45 36.70 6.83 -18.85
CA GLU A 45 36.68 7.47 -17.54
C GLU A 45 35.26 7.81 -17.05
N GLU A 46 34.30 8.08 -17.96
CA GLU A 46 32.87 8.23 -17.60
C GLU A 46 32.20 6.94 -17.07
N SER A 47 32.85 5.78 -17.18
CA SER A 47 32.27 4.49 -16.76
C SER A 47 32.53 4.09 -15.30
N LYS A 48 33.11 4.99 -14.50
CA LYS A 48 33.19 4.85 -13.03
C LYS A 48 32.39 5.92 -12.30
N GLU A 49 31.30 6.40 -12.91
CA GLU A 49 30.23 6.98 -12.11
C GLU A 49 29.67 5.85 -11.23
N ASN A 50 29.89 5.94 -9.91
CA ASN A 50 29.28 5.02 -8.96
C ASN A 50 27.77 5.08 -9.18
N LYS A 51 27.21 4.15 -9.96
CA LYS A 51 25.77 4.06 -10.19
C LYS A 51 25.12 3.90 -8.83
N GLU A 52 24.48 4.95 -8.35
CA GLU A 52 23.78 4.93 -7.07
C GLU A 52 22.65 3.92 -7.18
N ASN A 53 22.78 2.81 -6.45
CA ASN A 53 21.76 1.78 -6.41
C ASN A 53 20.69 2.20 -5.41
N ILE A 54 19.69 2.95 -5.88
CA ILE A 54 18.56 3.43 -5.08
C ILE A 54 17.90 2.28 -4.29
N PHE A 55 17.82 1.08 -4.86
CA PHE A 55 17.28 -0.11 -4.20
C PHE A 55 18.01 -0.51 -2.91
N LEU A 56 19.31 -0.18 -2.80
CA LEU A 56 20.15 -0.53 -1.65
C LEU A 56 20.31 0.62 -0.65
N PHE A 57 19.54 1.69 -0.81
CA PHE A 57 19.52 2.77 0.18
C PHE A 57 19.02 2.25 1.52
N THR A 58 19.62 2.73 2.61
CA THR A 58 19.27 2.36 3.99
C THR A 58 17.76 2.39 4.28
N PRO A 59 16.99 3.45 3.93
CA PRO A 59 15.54 3.44 4.11
C PRO A 59 14.82 2.33 3.34
N ASN A 60 15.27 2.00 2.12
CA ASN A 60 14.64 0.95 1.31
C ASN A 60 14.96 -0.44 1.86
N LEU A 61 16.16 -0.64 2.41
CA LEU A 61 16.50 -1.89 3.11
C LEU A 61 15.65 -2.09 4.36
N ILE A 62 15.38 -1.02 5.11
CA ILE A 62 14.42 -1.05 6.23
C ILE A 62 13.03 -1.39 5.69
N GLY A 63 12.58 -0.78 4.59
CA GLY A 63 11.33 -1.12 3.92
C GLY A 63 11.22 -2.61 3.54
N TYR A 64 12.28 -3.22 3.00
CA TYR A 64 12.29 -4.66 2.71
C TYR A 64 12.23 -5.52 3.98
N SER A 65 12.90 -5.10 5.05
CA SER A 65 12.78 -5.78 6.34
C SER A 65 11.34 -5.72 6.85
N ARG A 66 10.63 -4.59 6.69
CA ARG A 66 9.21 -4.45 7.04
C ARG A 66 8.34 -5.43 6.27
N VAL A 67 8.53 -5.53 4.95
CA VAL A 67 7.82 -6.51 4.12
C VAL A 67 8.02 -7.92 4.67
N PHE A 68 9.26 -8.30 5.00
CA PHE A 68 9.55 -9.61 5.60
C PHE A 68 8.86 -9.80 6.97
N LEU A 69 8.93 -8.81 7.86
CA LEU A 69 8.26 -8.87 9.16
C LEU A 69 6.74 -8.98 9.01
N THR A 70 6.14 -8.27 8.04
CA THR A 70 4.73 -8.39 7.71
C THR A 70 4.40 -9.81 7.27
N PHE A 71 5.15 -10.42 6.33
CA PHE A 71 4.94 -11.82 5.96
C PHE A 71 5.08 -12.79 7.14
N ALA A 72 6.08 -12.59 7.99
CA ALA A 72 6.25 -13.38 9.20
C ALA A 72 5.05 -13.22 10.14
N SER A 73 4.53 -12.00 10.32
CA SER A 73 3.33 -11.76 11.12
C SER A 73 2.11 -12.49 10.55
N LEU A 74 1.91 -12.47 9.23
CA LEU A 74 0.82 -13.17 8.55
C LEU A 74 0.91 -14.69 8.71
N TYR A 75 2.12 -15.25 8.70
CA TYR A 75 2.33 -16.67 8.96
C TYR A 75 1.89 -17.08 10.38
N TYR A 76 2.21 -16.27 11.40
CA TYR A 76 1.82 -16.54 12.78
C TYR A 76 0.38 -16.12 13.11
N MET A 77 -0.27 -15.33 12.25
CA MET A 77 -1.58 -14.73 12.46
C MET A 77 -2.69 -15.72 12.84
N PRO A 78 -2.82 -16.93 12.26
CA PRO A 78 -3.94 -17.80 12.61
C PRO A 78 -3.83 -18.46 13.98
N LEU A 79 -2.60 -18.68 14.48
CA LEU A 79 -2.34 -19.58 15.61
C LEU A 79 -1.63 -18.93 16.80
N HIS A 80 -0.77 -17.93 16.59
CA HIS A 80 0.08 -17.37 17.62
C HIS A 80 -0.14 -15.86 17.77
N PRO A 81 -1.21 -15.43 18.47
CA PRO A 81 -1.62 -14.03 18.50
C PRO A 81 -0.57 -13.11 19.11
N ARG A 82 0.12 -13.53 20.17
CA ARG A 82 1.19 -12.74 20.81
C ARG A 82 2.35 -12.47 19.86
N THR A 83 2.85 -13.51 19.19
CA THR A 83 3.97 -13.40 18.24
C THR A 83 3.58 -12.58 17.01
N CYS A 84 2.38 -12.81 16.47
CA CYS A 84 1.86 -12.03 15.35
C CYS A 84 1.77 -10.55 15.71
N SER A 85 1.13 -10.19 16.82
CA SER A 85 1.00 -8.78 17.23
C SER A 85 2.35 -8.13 17.51
N PHE A 86 3.29 -8.85 18.12
CA PHE A 86 4.65 -8.34 18.32
C PHE A 86 5.35 -8.03 16.99
N LEU A 87 5.40 -8.99 16.06
CA LEU A 87 6.03 -8.81 14.75
C LEU A 87 5.36 -7.69 13.93
N TYR A 88 4.03 -7.63 13.97
CA TYR A 88 3.24 -6.59 13.33
C TYR A 88 3.58 -5.21 13.91
N THR A 89 3.58 -5.06 15.23
CA THR A 89 3.93 -3.79 15.89
C THR A 89 5.36 -3.37 15.58
N VAL A 90 6.32 -4.30 15.56
CA VAL A 90 7.70 -3.98 15.15
C VAL A 90 7.75 -3.52 13.69
N SER A 91 7.02 -4.16 12.77
CA SER A 91 6.90 -3.72 11.38
C SER A 91 6.34 -2.30 11.26
N CYS A 92 5.31 -1.96 12.04
CA CYS A 92 4.75 -0.60 12.10
C CYS A 92 5.70 0.42 12.72
N LEU A 93 6.58 0.04 13.67
CA LEU A 93 7.56 0.97 14.23
C LEU A 93 8.70 1.26 13.26
N LEU A 94 9.09 0.27 12.46
CA LEU A 94 10.10 0.42 11.40
C LEU A 94 9.67 1.40 10.31
N ASP A 95 8.36 1.61 10.11
CA ASP A 95 7.77 2.65 9.23
C ASP A 95 8.29 4.05 9.53
N ALA A 96 8.15 4.45 10.79
CA ALA A 96 8.63 5.76 11.22
C ALA A 96 10.16 5.86 11.10
N LEU A 97 10.87 4.74 11.24
CA LEU A 97 12.32 4.66 11.17
C LEU A 97 12.85 4.74 9.74
N ASP A 98 12.19 4.14 8.74
CA ASP A 98 12.63 4.28 7.34
C ASP A 98 12.48 5.74 6.85
N GLY A 99 11.38 6.41 7.18
CA GLY A 99 11.18 7.81 6.85
C GLY A 99 12.12 8.75 7.62
N TYR A 100 12.47 8.40 8.86
CA TYR A 100 13.52 9.11 9.60
C TYR A 100 14.90 8.93 8.94
N ALA A 101 15.28 7.68 8.61
CA ALA A 101 16.54 7.36 7.94
C ALA A 101 16.65 8.05 6.57
N ALA A 102 15.58 8.07 5.78
CA ALA A 102 15.56 8.73 4.46
C ALA A 102 15.87 10.23 4.56
N ARG A 103 15.39 10.90 5.61
CA ARG A 103 15.65 12.33 5.86
C ARG A 103 17.03 12.56 6.47
N TYR A 104 17.47 11.70 7.37
CA TYR A 104 18.77 11.81 8.02
C TYR A 104 19.94 11.59 7.04
N PHE A 105 19.83 10.56 6.18
CA PHE A 105 20.85 10.22 5.19
C PHE A 105 20.69 10.95 3.84
N ASN A 106 19.70 11.85 3.70
CA ASN A 106 19.35 12.49 2.43
C ASN A 106 19.09 11.50 1.28
N GLN A 107 18.53 10.32 1.60
CA GLN A 107 18.23 9.22 0.68
C GLN A 107 16.73 9.11 0.36
N SER A 108 16.02 10.24 0.39
CA SER A 108 14.59 10.29 0.06
C SER A 108 14.38 10.06 -1.44
N THR A 109 13.61 9.03 -1.80
CA THR A 109 13.33 8.69 -3.20
C THR A 109 11.84 8.48 -3.45
N THR A 110 11.39 8.69 -4.68
CA THR A 110 9.99 8.41 -5.09
C THR A 110 9.67 6.92 -4.96
N PHE A 111 10.64 6.06 -5.29
CA PHE A 111 10.50 4.61 -5.10
C PHE A 111 10.28 4.26 -3.63
N GLY A 112 11.12 4.77 -2.72
CA GLY A 112 10.98 4.51 -1.28
C GLY A 112 9.64 4.98 -0.73
N ALA A 113 9.18 6.18 -1.12
CA ALA A 113 7.87 6.69 -0.70
C ALA A 113 6.68 5.83 -1.20
N VAL A 114 6.76 5.29 -2.43
CA VAL A 114 5.73 4.38 -2.94
C VAL A 114 5.82 3.00 -2.26
N LEU A 115 7.02 2.47 -2.05
CA LEU A 115 7.24 1.20 -1.36
C LEU A 115 6.66 1.23 0.06
N ASP A 116 6.95 2.30 0.79
CA ASP A 116 6.41 2.58 2.11
C ASP A 116 4.88 2.58 2.12
N MET A 117 4.28 3.45 1.31
CA MET A 117 2.82 3.57 1.18
C MET A 117 2.15 2.23 0.82
N VAL A 118 2.70 1.48 -0.14
CA VAL A 118 2.12 0.20 -0.56
C VAL A 118 2.23 -0.85 0.55
N THR A 119 3.39 -0.93 1.22
CA THR A 119 3.63 -1.91 2.30
C THR A 119 2.68 -1.68 3.47
N ASP A 120 2.48 -0.44 3.87
CA ASP A 120 1.50 -0.02 4.87
C ASP A 120 0.09 -0.55 4.55
N ARG A 121 -0.40 -0.23 3.35
CA ARG A 121 -1.76 -0.58 2.95
C ARG A 121 -1.96 -2.08 2.81
N CYS A 122 -0.98 -2.78 2.25
CA CYS A 122 -1.01 -4.23 2.16
C CYS A 122 -1.05 -4.88 3.56
N THR A 123 -0.24 -4.38 4.50
CA THR A 123 -0.16 -4.91 5.86
C THR A 123 -1.50 -4.79 6.58
N THR A 124 -2.11 -3.59 6.61
CA THR A 124 -3.43 -3.38 7.23
C THR A 124 -4.53 -4.13 6.48
N ALA A 125 -4.50 -4.19 5.15
CA ALA A 125 -5.50 -4.93 4.37
C ALA A 125 -5.49 -6.42 4.70
N CYS A 126 -4.31 -7.06 4.80
CA CYS A 126 -4.22 -8.46 5.18
C CYS A 126 -4.78 -8.73 6.59
N LEU A 127 -4.51 -7.84 7.54
CA LEU A 127 -5.09 -7.92 8.89
C LEU A 127 -6.63 -7.80 8.85
N LEU A 128 -7.16 -6.86 8.05
CA LEU A 128 -8.60 -6.67 7.88
C LEU A 128 -9.28 -7.85 7.19
N VAL A 129 -8.61 -8.50 6.24
CA VAL A 129 -9.09 -9.74 5.60
C VAL A 129 -9.20 -10.85 6.64
N PHE A 130 -8.20 -11.02 7.50
CA PHE A 130 -8.28 -11.97 8.61
C PHE A 130 -9.45 -11.62 9.54
N LEU A 131 -9.61 -10.35 9.94
CA LEU A 131 -10.73 -9.90 10.77
C LEU A 131 -12.10 -10.15 10.12
N SER A 132 -12.20 -9.99 8.80
CA SER A 132 -13.40 -10.31 8.03
C SER A 132 -13.78 -11.79 8.15
N SER A 133 -12.79 -12.68 8.11
CA SER A 133 -13.00 -14.12 8.33
C SER A 133 -13.27 -14.47 9.80
N ALA A 134 -12.66 -13.76 10.75
CA ALA A 134 -12.82 -13.98 12.17
C ALA A 134 -14.17 -13.49 12.72
N TRP A 135 -14.75 -12.47 12.08
CA TRP A 135 -16.02 -11.87 12.45
C TRP A 135 -16.95 -11.74 11.22
N PRO A 136 -17.47 -12.87 10.69
CA PRO A 136 -18.22 -12.87 9.42
C PRO A 136 -19.43 -11.92 9.42
N ARG A 137 -20.07 -11.72 10.58
CA ARG A 137 -21.20 -10.79 10.75
C ARG A 137 -20.86 -9.34 10.36
N TRP A 138 -19.60 -8.96 10.53
CA TRP A 138 -19.08 -7.62 10.25
C TRP A 138 -18.18 -7.59 9.00
N ALA A 139 -18.15 -8.67 8.22
CA ALA A 139 -17.29 -8.81 7.04
C ALA A 139 -17.44 -7.66 6.04
N ILE A 140 -18.67 -7.19 5.81
CA ILE A 140 -18.98 -6.06 4.92
C ILE A 140 -18.30 -4.77 5.40
N LEU A 141 -18.24 -4.54 6.71
CA LEU A 141 -17.55 -3.36 7.26
C LEU A 141 -16.05 -3.42 6.97
N PHE A 142 -15.41 -4.57 7.22
CA PHE A 142 -13.97 -4.71 6.95
C PHE A 142 -13.64 -4.61 5.47
N GLN A 143 -14.45 -5.22 4.59
CA GLN A 143 -14.31 -5.08 3.14
C GLN A 143 -14.50 -3.62 2.69
N GLY A 144 -15.48 -2.92 3.28
CA GLY A 144 -15.69 -1.50 3.05
C GLY A 144 -14.50 -0.64 3.49
N LEU A 145 -13.90 -0.94 4.65
CA LEU A 145 -12.70 -0.25 5.15
C LEU A 145 -11.49 -0.46 4.23
N ILE A 146 -11.24 -1.70 3.78
CA ILE A 146 -10.19 -2.00 2.80
C ILE A 146 -10.42 -1.21 1.51
N SER A 147 -11.66 -1.22 1.00
CA SER A 147 -12.02 -0.54 -0.24
C SER A 147 -11.88 0.97 -0.12
N LEU A 148 -12.31 1.56 1.00
CA LEU A 148 -12.22 2.98 1.28
C LEU A 148 -10.76 3.44 1.38
N ASP A 149 -9.95 2.73 2.15
CA ASP A 149 -8.53 3.03 2.32
C ASP A 149 -7.78 2.97 0.98
N MET A 150 -7.92 1.87 0.23
CA MET A 150 -7.30 1.73 -1.09
C MET A 150 -7.78 2.79 -2.08
N ALA A 151 -9.10 3.04 -2.19
CA ALA A 151 -9.65 4.01 -3.12
C ALA A 151 -9.22 5.45 -2.78
N SER A 152 -9.27 5.84 -1.50
CA SER A 152 -8.91 7.18 -1.05
C SER A 152 -7.44 7.51 -1.33
N HIS A 153 -6.52 6.58 -1.02
CA HIS A 153 -5.10 6.74 -1.27
C HIS A 153 -4.78 6.71 -2.76
N TYR A 154 -5.35 5.75 -3.52
CA TYR A 154 -5.08 5.64 -4.95
C TYR A 154 -5.57 6.87 -5.72
N MET A 155 -6.78 7.35 -5.42
CA MET A 155 -7.32 8.58 -6.01
C MET A 155 -6.49 9.81 -5.64
N HIS A 156 -6.06 9.93 -4.38
CA HIS A 156 -5.24 11.05 -3.93
C HIS A 156 -3.84 11.06 -4.57
N MET A 157 -3.19 9.89 -4.65
CA MET A 157 -1.89 9.73 -5.31
C MET A 157 -2.00 10.08 -6.80
N TYR A 158 -2.98 9.51 -7.50
CA TYR A 158 -3.18 9.76 -8.92
C TYR A 158 -3.51 11.23 -9.22
N ALA A 159 -4.38 11.85 -8.41
CA ALA A 159 -4.68 13.27 -8.52
C ALA A 159 -3.41 14.11 -8.30
N THR A 160 -2.60 13.80 -7.30
CA THR A 160 -1.35 14.53 -7.02
C THR A 160 -0.34 14.40 -8.16
N LEU A 161 -0.18 13.21 -8.74
CA LEU A 161 0.74 12.99 -9.87
C LEU A 161 0.26 13.67 -11.15
N SER A 162 -1.03 13.51 -11.48
CA SER A 162 -1.61 14.02 -12.72
C SER A 162 -1.75 15.55 -12.70
N MET A 163 -2.15 16.10 -11.55
CA MET A 163 -2.38 17.54 -11.39
C MET A 163 -1.12 18.29 -10.94
N GLY A 164 -0.19 17.64 -10.23
CA GLY A 164 1.05 18.24 -9.74
C GLY A 164 2.09 18.52 -10.84
N GLY A 165 2.11 17.72 -11.91
CA GLY A 165 2.96 17.98 -13.09
C GLY A 165 2.36 18.98 -14.08
N SER A 166 1.08 19.30 -13.94
CA SER A 166 0.32 20.17 -14.85
C SER A 166 0.49 21.64 -14.48
N SER A 167 1.71 22.20 -14.60
CA SER A 167 2.03 23.64 -14.71
C SER A 167 0.91 24.63 -14.34
N GLN A 168 0.39 24.60 -13.10
CA GLN A 168 -0.48 25.64 -12.58
C GLN A 168 0.41 26.73 -12.01
N SER A 169 1.02 27.46 -12.95
CA SER A 169 1.57 28.78 -12.72
C SER A 169 0.46 29.66 -12.12
N HIS A 170 0.58 29.95 -10.82
CA HIS A 170 -0.02 31.06 -10.08
C HIS A 170 -1.55 31.16 -9.87
N LYS A 171 -2.33 30.08 -9.95
CA LYS A 171 -3.64 30.03 -9.25
C LYS A 171 -3.54 29.16 -8.01
N LYS A 172 -3.19 29.84 -6.91
CA LYS A 172 -3.22 29.41 -5.50
C LYS A 172 -4.04 28.13 -5.30
N VAL A 173 -3.35 27.04 -4.97
CA VAL A 173 -3.97 25.94 -4.23
C VAL A 173 -4.52 26.57 -2.95
N ASP A 174 -5.83 26.74 -2.91
CA ASP A 174 -6.50 27.52 -1.88
C ASP A 174 -6.21 26.89 -0.50
N PRO A 175 -5.62 27.64 0.46
CA PRO A 175 -5.36 27.16 1.83
C PRO A 175 -6.63 26.72 2.59
N SER A 176 -7.81 26.93 2.00
CA SER A 176 -9.12 26.76 2.62
C SER A 176 -9.85 25.44 2.29
N ARG A 177 -9.22 24.43 1.66
CA ARG A 177 -9.96 23.20 1.27
C ARG A 177 -10.38 22.28 2.43
N SER A 178 -9.83 22.46 3.63
CA SER A 178 -10.46 22.16 4.93
C SER A 178 -9.42 22.23 6.03
N TRP A 179 -9.72 22.93 7.12
CA TRP A 179 -8.89 22.98 8.33
C TRP A 179 -8.52 21.58 8.85
N ILE A 180 -9.46 20.62 8.78
CA ILE A 180 -9.26 19.26 9.30
C ILE A 180 -8.18 18.47 8.55
N MET A 181 -8.14 18.55 7.21
CA MET A 181 -7.08 17.92 6.41
C MET A 181 -5.75 18.64 6.61
N TYR A 182 -5.77 19.96 6.74
CA TYR A 182 -4.57 20.74 7.00
C TYR A 182 -3.93 20.32 8.33
N GLN A 183 -4.70 20.23 9.41
CA GLN A 183 -4.18 19.76 10.70
C GLN A 183 -3.66 18.33 10.64
N TYR A 184 -4.38 17.43 9.97
CA TYR A 184 -3.98 16.02 9.80
C TYR A 184 -2.64 15.87 9.04
N TYR A 185 -2.44 16.64 7.96
CA TYR A 185 -1.25 16.54 7.12
C TYR A 185 -0.09 17.47 7.53
N THR A 186 -0.34 18.53 8.29
CA THR A 186 0.70 19.49 8.70
C THR A 186 1.43 19.05 9.95
N SER A 187 0.72 18.42 10.90
CA SER A 187 1.34 17.97 12.15
C SER A 187 1.77 16.52 12.06
N LYS A 188 3.09 16.28 12.00
CA LYS A 188 3.68 14.93 12.03
C LYS A 188 3.22 14.13 13.26
N VAL A 189 3.00 14.80 14.39
CA VAL A 189 2.54 14.18 15.64
C VAL A 189 1.10 13.69 15.49
N VAL A 190 0.21 14.52 14.93
CA VAL A 190 -1.19 14.14 14.72
C VAL A 190 -1.29 12.97 13.74
N LEU A 191 -0.52 13.02 12.64
CA LEU A 191 -0.46 11.93 11.67
C LEU A 191 0.01 10.62 12.32
N PHE A 192 1.10 10.67 13.07
CA PHE A 192 1.65 9.51 13.77
C PHE A 192 0.68 8.93 14.80
N ILE A 193 0.04 9.77 15.62
CA ILE A 193 -0.97 9.34 16.59
C ILE A 193 -2.16 8.69 15.89
N CYS A 194 -2.67 9.30 14.81
CA CYS A 194 -3.79 8.75 14.07
C CYS A 194 -3.46 7.40 13.42
N CYS A 195 -2.26 7.26 12.83
CA CYS A 195 -1.81 6.00 12.27
C CYS A 195 -1.61 4.93 13.35
N THR A 196 -0.90 5.28 14.43
CA THR A 196 -0.64 4.35 15.54
C THR A 196 -1.93 3.89 16.20
N ALA A 197 -2.87 4.81 16.46
CA ALA A 197 -4.16 4.45 17.05
C ALA A 197 -5.02 3.60 16.10
N ASN A 198 -4.98 3.86 14.79
CA ASN A 198 -5.66 3.03 13.80
C ASN A 198 -5.13 1.58 13.81
N GLU A 199 -3.81 1.40 13.77
CA GLU A 199 -3.22 0.07 13.84
C GLU A 199 -3.48 -0.59 15.20
N ALA A 200 -3.39 0.16 16.30
CA ALA A 200 -3.71 -0.34 17.63
C ALA A 200 -5.16 -0.82 17.74
N PHE A 201 -6.12 -0.14 17.09
CA PHE A 201 -7.52 -0.57 17.04
C PHE A 201 -7.67 -1.93 16.36
N PHE A 202 -7.06 -2.10 15.17
CA PHE A 202 -7.16 -3.37 14.45
C PHE A 202 -6.40 -4.50 15.13
N ILE A 203 -5.25 -4.22 15.76
CA ILE A 203 -4.54 -5.17 16.62
C ILE A 203 -5.42 -5.55 17.83
N GLY A 204 -6.11 -4.58 18.44
CA GLY A 204 -7.05 -4.82 19.54
C GLY A 204 -8.19 -5.75 19.13
N LEU A 205 -8.85 -5.48 18.01
CA LEU A 205 -9.87 -6.37 17.42
C LEU A 205 -9.33 -7.75 17.08
N TYR A 206 -8.09 -7.81 16.58
CA TYR A 206 -7.42 -9.07 16.28
C TYR A 206 -7.23 -9.87 17.56
N LEU A 207 -6.67 -9.29 18.61
CA LEU A 207 -6.49 -9.96 19.91
C LEU A 207 -7.83 -10.39 20.51
N LEU A 208 -8.87 -9.57 20.41
CA LEU A 208 -10.23 -9.91 20.85
C LEU A 208 -10.78 -11.17 20.15
N SER A 209 -10.41 -11.42 18.89
CA SER A 209 -10.81 -12.64 18.19
C SER A 209 -10.23 -13.93 18.78
N PHE A 210 -9.21 -13.83 19.65
CA PHE A 210 -8.61 -14.94 20.40
C PHE A 210 -9.00 -14.94 21.89
N SER A 211 -9.59 -13.85 22.38
CA SER A 211 -10.03 -13.70 23.77
C SER A 211 -11.53 -13.95 23.97
N SER A 212 -12.34 -13.99 22.90
CA SER A 212 -13.79 -14.15 23.05
C SER A 212 -14.17 -15.58 23.47
N PRO A 213 -14.95 -15.76 24.55
CA PRO A 213 -15.50 -17.06 24.95
C PRO A 213 -16.69 -17.49 24.08
N THR A 214 -17.31 -16.54 23.37
CA THR A 214 -18.49 -16.80 22.55
C THR A 214 -18.06 -17.34 21.20
N LEU A 215 -17.82 -18.65 21.17
CA LEU A 215 -17.94 -19.48 19.98
C LEU A 215 -19.17 -19.03 19.18
N SER A 216 -19.08 -19.00 17.86
CA SER A 216 -20.28 -18.91 17.01
C SER A 216 -21.31 -19.88 17.57
N PRO A 217 -22.48 -19.42 18.09
CA PRO A 217 -23.44 -20.30 18.76
C PRO A 217 -23.87 -21.48 17.87
N SER A 218 -23.76 -21.31 16.55
CA SER A 218 -24.01 -22.32 15.54
C SER A 218 -23.01 -23.49 15.52
N LEU A 219 -21.77 -23.33 16.03
CA LEU A 219 -20.79 -24.42 16.16
C LEU A 219 -20.91 -25.17 17.50
N LEU A 220 -21.61 -24.58 18.48
CA LEU A 220 -21.84 -25.16 19.80
C LEU A 220 -23.20 -25.85 19.92
N GLN A 221 -24.11 -25.69 18.96
CA GLN A 221 -25.36 -26.43 18.98
C GLN A 221 -25.06 -27.91 18.73
N PRO A 222 -25.26 -28.80 19.73
CA PRO A 222 -25.33 -30.21 19.41
C PRO A 222 -26.43 -30.38 18.37
N VAL A 223 -26.13 -31.09 17.28
CA VAL A 223 -27.19 -31.56 16.38
C VAL A 223 -28.12 -32.38 17.25
N SER A 224 -29.32 -31.84 17.52
CA SER A 224 -30.32 -32.53 18.31
C SER A 224 -30.61 -33.89 17.67
N ASP A 225 -30.41 -34.94 18.46
CA ASP A 225 -30.93 -36.29 18.27
C ASP A 225 -30.46 -37.08 17.05
N SER A 226 -29.19 -37.49 17.03
CA SER A 226 -28.80 -38.73 16.35
C SER A 226 -28.88 -39.91 17.34
N GLN A 227 -30.05 -40.54 17.43
CA GLN A 227 -30.19 -41.88 18.03
C GLN A 227 -29.32 -42.87 17.25
N PRO A 228 -28.44 -43.66 17.89
CA PRO A 228 -27.64 -44.67 17.19
C PRO A 228 -28.59 -45.78 16.70
N GLY A 229 -28.70 -45.94 15.38
CA GLY A 229 -29.44 -47.05 14.75
C GLY A 229 -30.40 -46.71 13.61
N ASN A 230 -30.58 -45.43 13.24
CA ASN A 230 -31.48 -45.08 12.14
C ASN A 230 -30.70 -44.84 10.82
N PRO A 231 -30.87 -45.67 9.76
CA PRO A 231 -30.08 -45.58 8.52
C PRO A 231 -30.42 -44.35 7.64
N ALA A 232 -31.28 -43.44 8.10
CA ALA A 232 -31.65 -42.21 7.41
C ALA A 232 -30.75 -41.00 7.78
N HIS A 233 -29.90 -41.12 8.81
CA HIS A 233 -28.93 -40.09 9.16
C HIS A 233 -27.54 -40.54 8.72
N PRO A 234 -26.90 -39.88 7.74
CA PRO A 234 -25.48 -40.12 7.51
C PRO A 234 -24.76 -39.83 8.83
N GLU A 235 -23.76 -40.64 9.17
CA GLU A 235 -22.89 -40.36 10.31
C GLU A 235 -22.50 -38.88 10.30
N PRO A 236 -22.38 -38.21 11.46
CA PRO A 236 -21.85 -36.86 11.51
C PRO A 236 -20.40 -36.93 11.01
N ALA A 237 -20.25 -36.91 9.69
CA ALA A 237 -18.99 -36.94 8.99
C ALA A 237 -18.28 -35.70 9.46
N SER A 238 -17.35 -35.88 10.40
CA SER A 238 -16.20 -35.00 10.62
C SER A 238 -16.51 -33.56 10.19
N LEU A 239 -17.40 -32.85 10.90
CA LEU A 239 -17.80 -31.49 10.50
C LEU A 239 -16.60 -30.53 10.41
N PHE A 240 -15.44 -30.96 10.94
CA PHE A 240 -14.12 -30.37 10.72
C PHE A 240 -13.10 -31.40 10.16
N ALA A 241 -13.38 -31.97 8.99
CA ALA A 241 -12.49 -32.94 8.33
C ALA A 241 -11.11 -32.38 7.96
N SER A 242 -10.96 -31.06 7.87
CA SER A 242 -9.69 -30.40 7.58
C SER A 242 -9.22 -29.53 8.76
N PRO A 243 -7.95 -29.64 9.19
CA PRO A 243 -7.32 -28.73 10.16
C PRO A 243 -7.41 -27.24 9.78
N TRP A 244 -7.62 -26.98 8.49
CA TRP A 244 -7.73 -25.66 7.88
C TRP A 244 -9.19 -25.17 7.71
N SER A 245 -10.16 -25.91 8.24
CA SER A 245 -11.57 -25.49 8.19
C SER A 245 -11.79 -24.27 9.10
N ALA A 246 -12.75 -23.42 8.74
CA ALA A 246 -13.05 -22.20 9.50
C ALA A 246 -13.35 -22.51 10.99
N GLY A 247 -14.11 -23.57 11.26
CA GLY A 247 -14.40 -23.97 12.64
C GLY A 247 -13.23 -24.63 13.38
N ALA A 248 -12.36 -25.39 12.71
CA ALA A 248 -11.12 -25.88 13.34
C ALA A 248 -10.19 -24.72 13.73
N LEU A 249 -10.08 -23.71 12.88
CA LEU A 249 -9.33 -22.49 13.17
C LEU A 249 -9.99 -21.65 14.26
N GLU A 250 -11.32 -21.54 14.31
CA GLU A 250 -12.01 -20.88 15.44
C GLU A 250 -11.75 -21.60 16.78
N MET A 251 -11.89 -22.92 16.81
CA MET A 251 -11.59 -23.74 18.00
C MET A 251 -10.13 -23.60 18.43
N ALA A 252 -9.19 -23.61 17.49
CA ALA A 252 -7.77 -23.42 17.76
C ALA A 252 -7.43 -22.00 18.25
N ARG A 253 -8.32 -21.02 18.10
CA ARG A 253 -8.10 -19.63 18.54
C ARG A 253 -8.69 -19.32 19.92
N ALA A 254 -9.71 -20.06 20.33
CA ALA A 254 -10.43 -19.80 21.58
C ALA A 254 -9.52 -19.83 22.82
N ASN A 255 -9.79 -18.93 23.76
CA ASN A 255 -9.19 -18.89 25.11
C ASN A 255 -7.66 -18.78 25.18
N LYS A 256 -7.01 -18.17 24.19
CA LYS A 256 -5.54 -17.99 24.19
C LYS A 256 -5.06 -16.77 24.98
N LEU A 257 -5.95 -15.80 25.23
CA LEU A 257 -5.64 -14.50 25.79
C LEU A 257 -6.73 -14.02 26.75
N GLU A 258 -6.33 -13.22 27.73
CA GLU A 258 -7.27 -12.45 28.56
C GLU A 258 -7.96 -11.37 27.72
N SER A 259 -9.24 -11.10 28.00
CA SER A 259 -10.06 -10.17 27.20
C SER A 259 -9.93 -8.70 27.64
N THR A 260 -9.49 -8.44 28.87
CA THR A 260 -9.44 -7.09 29.48
C THR A 260 -8.61 -6.09 28.67
N TRP A 261 -7.34 -6.43 28.41
CA TRP A 261 -6.42 -5.53 27.69
C TRP A 261 -6.83 -5.27 26.24
N PRO A 262 -7.21 -6.28 25.44
CA PRO A 262 -7.73 -6.04 24.09
C PRO A 262 -8.95 -5.12 24.04
N TRP A 263 -9.89 -5.23 25.00
CA TRP A 263 -11.03 -4.31 25.09
C TRP A 263 -10.62 -2.87 25.40
N ILE A 264 -9.68 -2.68 26.33
CA ILE A 264 -9.17 -1.34 26.68
C ILE A 264 -8.49 -0.69 25.46
N ILE A 265 -7.59 -1.42 24.78
CA ILE A 265 -6.88 -0.94 23.60
C ILE A 265 -7.89 -0.55 22.51
N THR A 266 -8.85 -1.43 22.22
CA THR A 266 -9.89 -1.20 21.22
C THR A 266 -10.76 0.01 21.57
N GLY A 267 -11.18 0.14 22.83
CA GLY A 267 -12.04 1.24 23.30
C GLY A 267 -11.36 2.60 23.22
N ILE A 268 -10.10 2.70 23.66
CA ILE A 268 -9.32 3.96 23.63
C ILE A 268 -9.00 4.39 22.20
N SER A 269 -8.66 3.43 21.32
CA SER A 269 -8.26 3.71 19.95
C SER A 269 -9.43 3.96 18.99
N PHE A 270 -10.63 3.47 19.31
CA PHE A 270 -11.80 3.55 18.44
C PHE A 270 -12.15 4.97 17.97
N PRO A 271 -12.21 6.01 18.83
CA PRO A 271 -12.55 7.37 18.38
C PRO A 271 -11.56 7.92 17.36
N ILE A 272 -10.27 7.62 17.53
CA ILE A 272 -9.21 8.08 16.63
C ILE A 272 -9.25 7.30 15.31
N MET A 273 -9.49 5.98 15.38
CA MET A 273 -9.70 5.16 14.18
C MET A 273 -10.91 5.68 13.38
N ALA A 274 -12.05 5.93 14.02
CA ALA A 274 -13.25 6.46 13.37
C ALA A 274 -12.98 7.83 12.71
N PHE A 275 -12.24 8.71 13.40
CA PHE A 275 -11.78 9.97 12.83
C PHE A 275 -10.90 9.75 11.59
N LYS A 276 -9.95 8.80 11.63
CA LYS A 276 -9.11 8.47 10.47
C LYS A 276 -9.94 7.96 9.29
N GLN A 277 -10.96 7.13 9.52
CA GLN A 277 -11.84 6.67 8.43
C GLN A 277 -12.65 7.83 7.82
N PHE A 278 -13.10 8.79 8.65
CA PHE A 278 -13.72 10.01 8.15
C PHE A 278 -12.76 10.86 7.29
N VAL A 279 -11.50 10.98 7.72
CA VAL A 279 -10.42 11.61 6.96
C VAL A 279 -10.22 10.92 5.60
N ASN A 280 -10.22 9.59 5.54
CA ASN A 280 -10.13 8.83 4.28
C ASN A 280 -11.29 9.13 3.32
N ILE A 281 -12.52 9.25 3.83
CA ILE A 281 -13.69 9.67 3.02
C ILE A 281 -13.48 11.07 2.45
N LEU A 282 -13.08 12.03 3.29
CA LEU A 282 -12.83 13.40 2.87
C LEU A 282 -11.72 13.47 1.81
N GLN A 283 -10.66 12.68 1.98
CA GLN A 283 -9.56 12.59 1.04
C GLN A 283 -10.03 12.05 -0.31
N LEU A 284 -10.83 10.98 -0.32
CA LEU A 284 -11.41 10.42 -1.54
C LEU A 284 -12.26 11.47 -2.29
N VAL A 285 -13.21 12.10 -1.60
CA VAL A 285 -14.12 13.08 -2.21
C VAL A 285 -13.34 14.28 -2.78
N LYS A 286 -12.34 14.78 -2.04
CA LYS A 286 -11.56 15.93 -2.48
C LYS A 286 -10.63 15.60 -3.64
N ALA A 287 -9.98 14.44 -3.62
CA ALA A 287 -9.14 14.00 -4.71
C ALA A 287 -9.96 13.81 -6.00
N SER A 288 -11.14 13.18 -5.91
CA SER A 288 -12.06 13.02 -7.04
C SER A 288 -12.52 14.35 -7.63
N LYS A 289 -12.90 15.32 -6.77
CA LYS A 289 -13.27 16.67 -7.23
C LYS A 289 -12.12 17.38 -7.93
N TRP A 290 -10.91 17.27 -7.36
CA TRP A 290 -9.73 17.91 -7.94
C TRP A 290 -9.38 17.35 -9.32
N LEU A 291 -9.48 16.03 -9.50
CA LEU A 291 -9.26 15.38 -10.78
C LEU A 291 -10.32 15.82 -11.82
N ALA A 292 -11.59 15.84 -11.44
CA ALA A 292 -12.67 16.28 -12.32
C ALA A 292 -12.53 17.75 -12.76
N GLU A 293 -12.10 18.63 -11.87
CA GLU A 293 -11.78 20.03 -12.19
C GLU A 293 -10.63 20.13 -13.22
N GLY A 294 -9.60 19.30 -13.06
CA GLY A 294 -8.48 19.20 -14.00
C GLY A 294 -8.91 18.74 -15.39
N ASP A 295 -9.77 17.74 -15.47
CA ASP A 295 -10.34 17.25 -16.73
C ASP A 295 -11.18 18.33 -17.42
N LEU A 296 -12.01 19.05 -16.66
CA LEU A 296 -12.79 20.17 -17.18
C LEU A 296 -11.89 21.30 -17.72
N ALA A 297 -10.81 21.64 -17.02
CA ALA A 297 -9.86 22.65 -17.46
C ALA A 297 -9.15 22.23 -18.76
N THR A 298 -8.70 20.97 -18.84
CA THR A 298 -8.05 20.40 -20.03
C THR A 298 -9.00 20.38 -21.22
N ARG A 299 -10.26 19.96 -21.02
CA ARG A 299 -11.30 19.99 -22.05
C ARG A 299 -11.60 21.40 -22.55
N ARG A 300 -11.65 22.39 -21.66
CA ARG A 300 -11.83 23.81 -22.04
C ARG A 300 -10.64 24.34 -22.84
N ALA A 301 -9.41 23.99 -22.47
CA ALA A 301 -8.22 24.37 -23.21
C ALA A 301 -8.19 23.78 -24.63
N ASN A 302 -8.62 22.53 -24.78
CA ASN A 302 -8.70 21.86 -26.09
C ASN A 302 -9.80 22.43 -27.00
N ARG A 303 -10.88 22.99 -26.45
CA ARG A 303 -11.93 23.66 -27.24
C ARG A 303 -11.55 25.06 -27.74
N LYS A 304 -10.48 25.66 -27.18
CA LYS A 304 -9.99 27.00 -27.55
C LYS A 304 -8.87 26.96 -28.60
N LYS A 305 -8.41 25.76 -28.98
CA LYS A 305 -7.45 25.52 -30.06
C LYS A 305 -8.20 25.04 -31.30
#